data_AF-A0A8X6M6B0-F1
#
_entry.id   AF-A0A8X6M6B0-F1
#
_cell.length_a   1.000
_cell.length_b   1.000
_cell.length_c   1.000
_cell.angle_alpha   90.00
_cell.angle_beta   90.00
_cell.angle_gamma   90.00
#
_symmetry.space_group_name_H-M   'P 1'
#
loop_
_entity.id
_entity.type
_entity.pdbx_description
1 polymer ?
#
loop_
_entity_poly.entity_id
_entity_poly.type
_entity_poly.pdbx_seq_one_letter_code
_entity_poly.pdbx_strand_id
1 'polypeptide(L)'
;MVCANASGTHTLPLLVIGKSKKPCYFKNVSCHPTLYKVQKSAWMNSTLFSEWYSKDFIPNVKKLREREGKTGRVLLILNNAPCHPPDEILNAIYDNLSVMYLPPNITPSGGSPSLEGDTKDADDDNEDTQYLHWIDDEISNFIDEDNEG
;
A
#
# COMPACT_ATOMS: atom_id res chain seq x y z
N MET A 1 3.08 -4.32 4.83
CA MET A 1 2.32 -3.95 3.63
C MET A 1 2.82 -4.74 2.44
N VAL A 2 1.95 -5.57 1.88
CA VAL A 2 2.23 -6.38 0.68
C VAL A 2 1.69 -5.62 -0.53
N CYS A 3 2.42 -5.62 -1.63
CA CYS A 3 1.93 -5.05 -2.90
C CYS A 3 2.22 -6.01 -4.05
N ALA A 4 1.19 -6.43 -4.77
CA ALA A 4 1.28 -7.38 -5.87
C ALA A 4 0.45 -6.92 -7.07
N ASN A 5 0.92 -7.25 -8.27
CA ASN A 5 0.14 -6.96 -9.47
C ASN A 5 -1.13 -7.84 -9.51
N ALA A 6 -2.12 -7.48 -10.34
CA ALA A 6 -3.43 -8.13 -10.37
C ALA A 6 -3.35 -9.63 -10.69
N SER A 7 -2.37 -10.04 -11.49
CA SER A 7 -2.12 -11.46 -11.81
C SER A 7 -1.38 -12.21 -10.68
N GLY A 8 -0.86 -11.51 -9.67
CA GLY A 8 -0.06 -12.09 -8.59
C GLY A 8 1.33 -12.57 -9.01
N THR A 9 1.73 -12.33 -10.26
CA THR A 9 3.01 -12.78 -10.83
C THR A 9 4.19 -11.96 -10.32
N HIS A 10 3.94 -10.72 -9.93
CA HIS A 10 4.96 -9.80 -9.45
C HIS A 10 4.55 -9.17 -8.13
N THR A 11 5.37 -9.43 -7.12
CA THR A 11 5.24 -8.86 -5.78
C THR A 11 6.40 -7.90 -5.52
N LEU A 12 6.09 -6.73 -5.01
CA LEU A 12 7.11 -5.80 -4.52
C LEU A 12 7.74 -6.30 -3.21
N PRO A 13 8.95 -5.81 -2.89
CA PRO A 13 9.55 -6.05 -1.58
C PRO A 13 8.57 -5.70 -0.45
N LEU A 14 8.43 -6.60 0.53
CA LEU A 14 7.50 -6.44 1.64
C LEU A 14 7.92 -5.23 2.51
N LEU A 15 7.05 -4.23 2.65
CA LEU A 15 7.30 -3.12 3.55
C LEU A 15 6.93 -3.51 4.99
N VAL A 16 7.92 -3.48 5.87
CA VAL A 16 7.79 -3.72 7.32
C VAL A 16 8.04 -2.41 8.05
N ILE A 17 7.14 -2.03 8.95
CA ILE A 17 7.25 -0.83 9.78
C ILE A 17 7.44 -1.25 11.23
N GLY A 18 8.45 -0.69 11.91
CA GLY A 18 8.68 -1.00 13.33
C GLY A 18 9.27 0.15 14.12
N LYS A 19 9.25 0.03 15.46
CA LYS A 19 9.70 1.09 16.38
C LYS A 19 11.22 1.17 16.49
N SER A 20 11.90 0.03 16.42
CA SER A 20 13.35 -0.05 16.63
C SER A 20 14.12 0.16 15.33
N LYS A 21 15.23 0.91 15.39
CA LYS A 21 16.17 1.00 14.26
C LYS A 21 16.88 -0.31 13.96
N LYS A 22 17.01 -1.19 14.97
CA LYS A 22 17.64 -2.50 14.85
C LYS A 22 16.76 -3.53 15.56
N PRO A 23 15.75 -4.09 14.88
CA PRO A 23 14.93 -5.14 15.44
C PRO A 23 15.80 -6.35 15.79
N CYS A 24 15.62 -6.90 16.99
CA CYS A 24 16.38 -8.10 17.40
C CYS A 24 16.11 -9.31 16.50
N TYR A 25 14.94 -9.35 15.85
CA TYR A 25 14.53 -10.43 14.93
C TYR A 25 15.31 -10.45 13.61
N PHE A 26 16.00 -9.37 13.22
CA PHE A 26 16.83 -9.36 12.01
C PHE A 26 18.30 -9.70 12.27
N LYS A 27 18.65 -10.08 13.51
CA LYS A 27 19.99 -10.58 13.83
C LYS A 27 20.13 -11.98 13.20
N ASN A 28 20.89 -12.07 12.11
CA ASN A 28 21.26 -13.30 11.38
C ASN A 28 20.41 -13.69 10.15
N VAL A 29 19.57 -12.80 9.62
CA VAL A 29 18.86 -13.04 8.35
C VAL A 29 19.56 -12.25 7.23
N SER A 30 20.31 -12.93 6.36
CA SER A 30 21.18 -12.30 5.34
C SER A 30 20.47 -11.99 4.02
N CYS A 31 19.26 -12.49 3.84
CA CYS A 31 18.43 -12.25 2.66
C CYS A 31 17.08 -11.77 3.16
N HIS A 32 16.70 -10.55 2.82
CA HIS A 32 15.30 -10.21 2.93
C HIS A 32 14.90 -9.28 1.78
N PRO A 33 13.91 -9.68 0.95
CA PRO A 33 13.22 -8.77 0.05
C PRO A 33 12.24 -7.90 0.86
N THR A 34 12.66 -7.41 2.03
CA THR A 34 11.85 -6.51 2.86
C THR A 34 12.48 -5.14 2.94
N LEU A 35 11.65 -4.14 2.72
CA LEU A 35 11.95 -2.76 3.02
C LEU A 35 11.56 -2.51 4.48
N TYR A 36 12.50 -2.11 5.33
CA TYR A 36 12.21 -1.82 6.73
C TYR A 36 12.24 -0.31 6.99
N LYS A 37 11.12 0.25 7.48
CA LYS A 37 11.01 1.65 7.87
C LYS A 37 10.77 1.79 9.37
N VAL A 38 11.44 2.77 9.98
CA VAL A 38 11.34 3.03 11.42
C VAL A 38 10.29 4.10 11.68
N GLN A 39 9.30 3.78 12.52
CA GLN A 39 8.27 4.73 12.93
C GLN A 39 7.91 4.50 14.40
N LYS A 40 7.79 5.59 15.18
CA LYS A 40 7.62 5.54 16.64
C LYS A 40 6.43 4.68 17.10
N SER A 41 5.36 4.69 16.34
CA SER A 41 4.11 4.04 16.67
C SER A 41 3.92 2.70 15.94
N ALA A 42 4.89 2.28 15.10
CA ALA A 42 4.86 1.06 14.29
C ALA A 42 3.61 0.87 13.39
N TRP A 43 3.02 1.95 12.89
CA TRP A 43 1.91 1.91 11.93
C TRP A 43 2.17 2.80 10.71
N MET A 44 1.45 2.50 9.63
CA MET A 44 1.46 3.29 8.40
C MET A 44 0.90 4.68 8.65
N ASN A 45 1.47 5.70 8.00
CA ASN A 45 0.91 7.05 7.97
C ASN A 45 1.13 7.67 6.58
N SER A 46 0.41 8.75 6.30
CA SER A 46 0.43 9.43 5.00
C SER A 46 1.83 9.81 4.52
N THR A 47 2.68 10.37 5.40
CA THR A 47 4.06 10.73 5.05
C THR A 47 4.90 9.52 4.65
N LEU A 48 4.83 8.44 5.43
CA LEU A 48 5.56 7.22 5.11
C LEU A 48 5.03 6.56 3.84
N PHE A 49 3.73 6.66 3.57
CA PHE A 49 3.09 6.11 2.39
C PHE A 49 3.58 6.86 1.16
N SER A 50 3.52 8.20 1.16
CA SER A 50 4.04 9.03 0.06
C SER A 50 5.53 8.76 -0.21
N GLU A 51 6.32 8.58 0.84
CA GLU A 51 7.73 8.24 0.68
C GLU A 51 7.91 6.85 0.05
N TRP A 52 7.18 5.84 0.52
CA TRP A 52 7.22 4.51 -0.09
C TRP A 52 6.75 4.54 -1.56
N TYR A 53 5.66 5.25 -1.84
CA TYR A 53 5.10 5.37 -3.17
C TYR A 53 6.11 5.97 -4.17
N SER A 54 6.76 7.06 -3.77
CA SER A 54 7.73 7.76 -4.62
C SER A 54 9.09 7.05 -4.74
N LYS A 55 9.62 6.52 -3.64
CA LYS A 55 11.00 5.98 -3.60
C LYS A 55 11.09 4.49 -3.88
N ASP A 56 10.01 3.75 -3.64
CA ASP A 56 10.03 2.29 -3.71
C ASP A 56 9.05 1.78 -4.76
N PHE A 57 7.77 2.16 -4.69
CA PHE A 57 6.74 1.68 -5.61
C PHE A 57 7.05 2.09 -7.06
N ILE A 58 7.06 3.40 -7.37
CA ILE A 58 7.26 3.90 -8.74
C ILE A 58 8.55 3.34 -9.40
N PRO A 59 9.73 3.33 -8.75
CA PRO A 59 10.93 2.80 -9.38
C PRO A 59 10.88 1.30 -9.66
N ASN A 60 10.29 0.50 -8.77
CA ASN A 60 10.16 -0.94 -9.00
C ASN A 60 9.16 -1.24 -10.14
N VAL A 61 8.04 -0.51 -10.18
CA VAL A 61 7.07 -0.57 -11.28
C VAL A 61 7.74 -0.24 -12.62
N LYS A 62 8.49 0.86 -12.69
CA LYS A 62 9.21 1.25 -13.91
C LYS A 62 10.16 0.17 -14.38
N LYS A 63 11.00 -0.35 -13.48
CA LYS A 63 11.96 -1.41 -13.78
C LYS A 63 11.29 -2.70 -14.26
N LEU A 64 10.17 -3.07 -13.65
CA LEU A 64 9.39 -4.23 -14.07
C LEU A 64 8.88 -4.07 -15.50
N ARG A 65 8.28 -2.91 -15.80
CA ARG A 65 7.69 -2.64 -17.10
C ARG A 65 8.73 -2.53 -18.22
N GLU A 66 9.87 -1.89 -17.94
CA GLU A 66 11.02 -1.87 -18.85
C GLU A 66 11.52 -3.28 -19.17
N ARG A 67 11.61 -4.15 -18.17
CA ARG A 67 12.03 -5.55 -18.35
C ARG A 67 11.04 -6.36 -19.17
N GLU A 68 9.74 -6.09 -19.03
CA GLU A 68 8.67 -6.78 -19.75
C GLU A 68 8.34 -6.15 -21.10
N GLY A 69 8.93 -5.00 -21.43
CA GLY A 69 8.64 -4.26 -22.66
C GLY A 69 7.22 -3.64 -22.69
N LYS A 70 6.63 -3.39 -21.52
CA LYS A 70 5.26 -2.89 -21.39
C LYS A 70 5.19 -1.37 -21.52
N THR A 71 4.15 -0.88 -22.19
CA THR A 71 3.87 0.56 -22.37
C THR A 71 2.43 0.89 -21.97
N GLY A 72 2.11 2.15 -21.67
CA GLY A 72 0.78 2.57 -21.19
C GLY A 72 0.76 3.06 -19.72
N ARG A 73 -0.42 3.39 -19.19
CA ARG A 73 -0.57 3.80 -17.78
C ARG A 73 -0.78 2.60 -16.85
N VAL A 74 -0.39 2.78 -15.60
CA VAL A 74 -0.55 1.81 -14.51
C VAL A 74 -1.64 2.29 -13.56
N LEU A 75 -2.50 1.40 -13.07
CA LEU A 75 -3.52 1.72 -12.06
C LEU A 75 -3.16 1.10 -10.70
N LEU A 76 -3.01 1.93 -9.68
CA LEU A 76 -2.89 1.50 -8.27
C LEU A 76 -4.26 1.66 -7.59
N ILE A 77 -4.77 0.58 -6.99
CA ILE A 77 -6.05 0.58 -6.29
C ILE A 77 -5.79 0.57 -4.78
N LEU A 78 -6.35 1.55 -4.07
CA LEU A 78 -6.22 1.72 -2.63
C LEU A 78 -7.57 1.54 -1.92
N ASN A 79 -7.57 1.01 -0.71
CA ASN A 79 -8.73 1.14 0.17
C ASN A 79 -8.76 2.55 0.80
N ASN A 80 -9.90 2.94 1.38
CA ASN A 80 -10.10 4.27 1.95
C ASN A 80 -9.49 4.43 3.36
N ALA A 81 -8.25 3.98 3.56
CA ALA A 81 -7.57 4.06 4.84
C ALA A 81 -7.05 5.50 5.11
N PRO A 82 -7.12 5.99 6.36
CA PRO A 82 -6.70 7.35 6.70
C PRO A 82 -5.20 7.60 6.52
N CYS A 83 -4.40 6.53 6.40
CA CYS A 83 -2.97 6.63 6.11
C CYS A 83 -2.66 6.88 4.64
N HIS A 84 -3.64 6.88 3.75
CA HIS A 84 -3.43 7.13 2.33
C HIS A 84 -3.59 8.63 2.01
N PRO A 85 -2.63 9.27 1.32
CA PRO A 85 -2.77 10.63 0.83
C PRO A 85 -3.87 10.73 -0.25
N PRO A 86 -4.55 11.88 -0.41
CA PRO A 86 -5.46 12.11 -1.53
C PRO A 86 -4.85 11.68 -2.88
N ASP A 87 -5.65 11.07 -3.73
CA ASP A 87 -5.27 10.62 -5.07
C ASP A 87 -4.71 11.77 -5.92
N GLU A 88 -5.25 12.98 -5.79
CA GLU A 88 -4.71 14.21 -6.41
C GLU A 88 -3.21 14.39 -6.14
N ILE A 89 -2.77 14.14 -4.90
CA ILE A 89 -1.36 14.28 -4.51
C ILE A 89 -0.53 13.16 -5.14
N LEU A 90 -1.05 11.93 -5.19
CA LEU A 90 -0.32 10.78 -5.69
C LEU A 90 -0.22 10.78 -7.22
N ASN A 91 -1.28 11.18 -7.91
CA ASN A 91 -1.37 11.29 -9.37
C ASN A 91 -0.46 12.40 -9.91
N ALA A 92 -0.21 13.46 -9.13
CA ALA A 92 0.71 14.52 -9.49
C ALA A 92 2.21 14.11 -9.46
N ILE A 93 2.56 12.95 -8.92
CA ILE A 93 3.96 12.51 -8.78
C ILE A 93 4.49 11.86 -10.07
N TYR A 94 3.64 11.12 -10.80
CA TYR A 94 4.08 10.39 -11.99
C TYR A 94 2.95 10.13 -12.98
N ASP A 95 3.01 10.78 -14.14
CA ASP A 95 1.94 10.82 -15.16
C ASP A 95 1.50 9.45 -15.71
N ASN A 96 2.40 8.47 -15.77
CA ASN A 96 2.07 7.12 -16.27
C ASN A 96 1.46 6.22 -15.18
N LEU A 97 1.02 6.78 -14.06
CA LEU A 97 0.45 6.06 -12.95
C LEU A 97 -0.76 6.82 -12.40
N SER A 98 -1.90 6.12 -12.36
CA SER A 98 -3.15 6.61 -11.79
C SER A 98 -3.44 5.85 -10.50
N VAL A 99 -3.95 6.55 -9.50
CA VAL A 99 -4.42 6.02 -8.23
C VAL A 99 -5.94 6.15 -8.18
N MET A 100 -6.61 5.07 -7.75
CA MET A 100 -8.04 5.05 -7.53
C MET A 100 -8.34 4.46 -6.15
N TYR A 101 -9.34 5.03 -5.47
CA TYR A 101 -9.87 4.50 -4.23
C TYR A 101 -11.04 3.57 -4.47
N LEU A 102 -11.07 2.45 -3.76
CA LEU A 102 -12.26 1.63 -3.65
C LEU A 102 -13.42 2.45 -3.03
N PRO A 103 -14.68 2.13 -3.37
CA PRO A 103 -15.83 2.72 -2.71
C PRO A 103 -15.68 2.63 -1.18
N PRO A 104 -16.14 3.65 -0.43
CA PRO A 104 -16.09 3.58 1.02
C PRO A 104 -16.77 2.30 1.49
N ASN A 105 -16.02 1.44 2.17
CA ASN A 105 -16.60 0.30 2.85
C ASN A 105 -17.65 0.85 3.83
N ILE A 106 -18.90 0.41 3.69
CA ILE A 106 -19.95 0.68 4.67
C ILE A 106 -19.55 -0.10 5.93
N THR A 107 -18.80 0.52 6.84
CA THR A 107 -18.73 0.03 8.21
C THR A 107 -20.17 0.04 8.74
N PRO A 108 -20.70 -1.09 9.25
CA PRO A 108 -22.04 -1.10 9.78
C PRO A 108 -22.10 -0.09 10.93
N SER A 109 -22.93 0.93 10.78
CA SER A 109 -23.38 1.76 11.90
C SER A 109 -24.28 0.88 12.77
N GLY A 110 -23.67 0.12 13.66
CA GLY A 110 -24.36 -0.76 14.59
C GLY A 110 -23.58 -0.80 15.89
N GLY A 111 -24.04 -0.05 16.88
CA GLY A 111 -23.36 0.11 18.15
C GLY A 111 -23.13 -1.21 18.87
N SER A 112 -22.02 -1.26 19.59
CA SER A 112 -21.88 -2.15 20.74
C SER A 112 -21.64 -1.29 21.99
N PRO A 113 -22.30 -1.62 23.11
CA PRO A 113 -22.41 -0.75 24.27
C PRO A 113 -21.13 -0.75 25.09
N SER A 114 -20.92 0.34 25.84
CA SER A 114 -19.97 0.42 26.95
C SER A 114 -19.98 -0.87 27.78
N LEU A 115 -18.83 -1.52 27.87
CA LEU A 115 -18.48 -2.35 29.01
C LEU A 115 -17.18 -1.78 29.58
N GLU A 116 -17.32 -1.07 30.70
CA GLU A 116 -16.22 -0.85 31.63
C GLU A 116 -15.73 -2.22 32.13
N GLY A 117 -14.43 -2.45 32.04
CA GLY A 117 -13.78 -3.68 32.50
C GLY A 117 -12.27 -3.59 32.34
N ASP A 118 -11.60 -3.02 33.34
CA ASP A 118 -10.15 -3.05 33.48
C ASP A 118 -9.63 -4.50 33.53
N THR A 119 -8.69 -4.88 32.64
CA THR A 119 -7.36 -5.40 33.05
C THR A 119 -6.42 -5.60 31.86
N LYS A 120 -5.14 -5.52 32.22
CA LYS A 120 -3.90 -5.48 31.44
C LYS A 120 -3.65 -6.68 30.52
N ASP A 121 -2.71 -6.43 29.61
CA ASP A 121 -1.92 -7.40 28.87
C ASP A 121 -2.69 -8.17 27.79
N ALA A 122 -3.01 -7.47 26.71
CA ALA A 122 -3.14 -8.09 25.41
C ALA A 122 -1.84 -7.83 24.63
N ASP A 123 -1.07 -8.90 24.42
CA ASP A 123 -0.31 -9.06 23.20
C ASP A 123 -1.31 -8.90 22.04
N ASP A 124 -1.44 -7.66 21.57
CA ASP A 124 -2.27 -7.36 20.42
C ASP A 124 -1.45 -7.75 19.20
N ASP A 125 -1.62 -9.02 18.81
CA ASP A 125 -1.23 -9.58 17.53
C ASP A 125 -1.87 -8.74 16.42
N ASN A 126 -1.23 -7.62 16.09
CA ASN A 126 -1.75 -6.63 15.18
C ASN A 126 -1.68 -7.15 13.74
N GLU A 127 -2.72 -7.87 13.33
CA GLU A 127 -3.00 -8.33 11.97
C GLU A 127 -3.38 -7.18 11.01
N ASP A 128 -2.99 -5.93 11.26
CA ASP A 128 -3.15 -4.82 10.29
C ASP A 128 -2.09 -4.88 9.17
N THR A 129 -1.97 -6.04 8.53
CA THR A 129 -1.25 -6.15 7.26
C THR A 129 -2.12 -5.52 6.17
N GLN A 130 -1.87 -4.24 5.87
CA GLN A 130 -2.49 -3.61 4.70
C GLN A 130 -2.00 -4.32 3.42
N TYR A 131 -2.95 -4.90 2.68
CA TYR A 131 -2.74 -5.48 1.35
C TYR A 131 -3.09 -4.43 0.29
N LEU A 132 -2.12 -4.09 -0.56
CA LEU A 132 -2.32 -3.23 -1.71
C LEU A 132 -2.23 -4.06 -2.99
N HIS A 133 -3.12 -3.79 -3.93
CA HIS A 133 -3.13 -4.45 -5.24
C HIS A 133 -3.00 -3.39 -6.33
N TRP A 134 -2.21 -3.66 -7.36
CA TRP A 134 -2.09 -2.77 -8.53
C TRP A 134 -2.33 -3.57 -9.80
N ILE A 135 -2.87 -2.95 -10.83
CA ILE A 135 -3.21 -3.62 -12.09
C ILE A 135 -2.13 -3.27 -13.11
N ASP A 136 -1.37 -4.28 -13.54
CA ASP A 136 -0.43 -4.20 -14.66
C ASP A 136 -1.16 -4.54 -15.96
N ASP A 137 -1.21 -3.55 -16.84
CA ASP A 137 -1.45 -3.60 -18.29
C ASP A 137 -2.89 -3.74 -18.84
N GLU A 138 -3.06 -3.02 -19.95
CA GLU A 138 -4.16 -2.97 -20.94
C GLU A 138 -5.53 -2.42 -20.54
N ILE A 139 -5.88 -2.27 -19.25
CA ILE A 139 -7.18 -1.67 -18.87
C ILE A 139 -7.19 -0.14 -18.88
N SER A 140 -6.02 0.54 -19.03
CA SER A 140 -6.03 2.00 -19.23
C SER A 140 -6.79 2.43 -20.48
N ASN A 141 -6.97 1.55 -21.46
CA ASN A 141 -7.78 1.84 -22.65
C ASN A 141 -9.30 1.75 -22.36
N PHE A 142 -9.71 1.31 -21.16
CA PHE A 142 -11.11 1.12 -20.80
C PHE A 142 -11.71 2.30 -20.03
N ILE A 143 -10.90 3.26 -19.58
CA ILE A 143 -11.38 4.41 -18.78
C ILE A 143 -11.50 5.69 -19.64
N ASP A 144 -10.97 5.69 -20.85
CA ASP A 144 -11.02 6.85 -21.75
C ASP A 144 -12.26 6.82 -22.70
N GLU A 145 -13.15 5.80 -22.66
CA GLU A 145 -14.33 5.69 -23.54
C GLU A 145 -15.68 6.16 -22.95
N ASP A 146 -15.78 6.40 -21.64
CA ASP A 146 -17.08 6.71 -21.00
C ASP A 146 -17.37 8.21 -20.76
N ASN A 147 -16.63 9.13 -21.40
CA ASN A 147 -16.79 10.58 -21.19
C ASN A 147 -17.01 11.41 -22.48
N GLU A 148 -17.52 10.80 -23.55
CA GLU A 148 -18.22 11.51 -24.62
C GLU A 148 -19.68 11.03 -24.69
N GLY A 149 -20.59 11.82 -24.10
CA GLY A 149 -22.04 11.62 -24.15
C GLY A 149 -22.82 12.79 -23.58
#